data_AF-T1D5C3-F1
#
_entry.id   AF-T1D5C3-F1
#
_cell.length_a   1.000
_cell.length_b   1.000
_cell.length_c   1.000
_cell.angle_alpha   90.00
_cell.angle_beta   90.00
_cell.angle_gamma   90.00
#
_symmetry.space_group_name_H-M   'P 1'
#
loop_
_entity.id
_entity.type
_entity.pdbx_description
1 polymer ?
#
loop_
_entity_poly.entity_id
_entity_poly.type
_entity_poly.pdbx_seq_one_letter_code
_entity_poly.pdbx_strand_id
1 'polypeptide(L)' 'MPTIRIKENEHFDAALRRFKRACEKAGILSELRRREFYEKPTQERKRRRAAAVKRHIKKSARDVSRVARSF' A
#
# COMPACT_ATOMS: atom_id res chain seq x y z
N MET A 1 13.98 7.72 2.99
CA MET A 1 14.03 7.61 1.51
C MET A 1 14.71 6.30 1.13
N PRO A 2 14.22 5.57 0.12
CA PRO A 2 14.80 4.30 -0.31
C PRO A 2 16.14 4.52 -1.00
N THR A 3 17.16 3.77 -0.58
CA THR A 3 18.48 3.73 -1.20
C THR A 3 18.73 2.31 -1.72
N ILE A 4 19.21 2.18 -2.95
CA ILE A 4 19.52 0.88 -3.57
C ILE A 4 20.92 0.93 -4.13
N ARG A 5 21.74 -0.03 -3.72
CA ARG A 5 23.08 -0.25 -4.28
C ARG A 5 22.97 -1.26 -5.40
N ILE A 6 23.52 -0.93 -6.56
CA ILE A 6 23.58 -1.81 -7.74
C ILE A 6 24.77 -2.75 -7.54
N LYS A 7 24.57 -4.05 -7.75
CA LYS A 7 25.67 -5.03 -7.74
C LYS A 7 26.29 -5.15 -9.14
N GLU A 8 27.56 -5.54 -9.21
CA GLU A 8 28.35 -5.54 -10.47
C GLU A 8 27.77 -6.45 -11.58
N ASN A 9 27.03 -7.51 -11.23
CA ASN A 9 26.42 -8.45 -12.19
C ASN A 9 24.92 -8.22 -12.44
N GLU A 10 24.37 -7.07 -12.04
CA GLU A 10 22.95 -6.77 -12.25
C GLU A 10 22.70 -5.94 -13.48
N HIS A 11 21.70 -6.36 -14.26
CA HIS A 11 21.17 -5.56 -15.35
C HIS A 11 20.46 -4.33 -14.77
N PHE A 12 20.73 -3.15 -15.31
CA PHE A 12 20.21 -1.86 -14.85
C PHE A 12 18.69 -1.87 -14.61
N ASP A 13 17.94 -2.50 -15.53
CA ASP A 13 16.47 -2.54 -15.46
C ASP A 13 15.95 -3.32 -14.23
N ALA A 14 16.69 -4.33 -13.77
CA ALA A 14 16.37 -5.06 -12.54
C ALA A 14 16.55 -4.18 -11.30
N ALA A 15 17.62 -3.37 -11.26
CA ALA A 15 17.85 -2.42 -10.19
C ALA A 15 16.78 -1.32 -10.15
N LEU A 16 16.38 -0.79 -11.31
CA LEU A 16 15.32 0.20 -11.44
C LEU A 16 13.97 -0.35 -10.95
N ARG A 17 13.65 -1.60 -11.28
CA ARG A 17 12.42 -2.26 -10.82
C ARG A 17 12.38 -2.38 -9.30
N ARG A 18 13.51 -2.71 -8.66
CA ARG A 18 13.59 -2.72 -7.18
C ARG A 18 13.45 -1.34 -6.59
N PHE A 19 13.98 -0.30 -7.24
CA PHE A 19 13.83 1.08 -6.80
C PHE A 19 12.38 1.51 -6.79
N LYS A 20 11.65 1.26 -7.89
CA LYS A 20 10.21 1.53 -7.97
C LYS A 20 9.44 0.81 -6.86
N ARG A 21 9.70 -0.49 -6.64
CA ARG A 21 9.10 -1.25 -5.53
C ARG A 21 9.47 -0.71 -4.15
N ALA A 22 10.70 -0.24 -3.95
CA ALA A 22 11.13 0.34 -2.68
C ALA A 22 10.45 1.69 -2.42
N CYS A 23 10.28 2.53 -3.44
CA CYS A 23 9.51 3.77 -3.36
C CYS A 23 8.02 3.53 -3.07
N GLU A 24 7.43 2.53 -3.72
CA GLU A 24 6.05 2.10 -3.47
C GLU A 24 5.87 1.54 -2.06
N LYS A 25 6.79 0.68 -1.61
CA LYS A 25 6.78 0.10 -0.26
C LYS A 25 6.97 1.16 0.82
N ALA A 26 7.83 2.14 0.58
CA ALA A 26 8.01 3.28 1.46
C ALA A 26 6.78 4.23 1.45
N GLY A 27 5.84 4.05 0.53
CA GLY A 27 4.60 4.81 0.48
C GLY A 27 4.78 6.29 0.14
N ILE A 28 5.93 6.69 -0.42
CA ILE A 28 6.30 8.11 -0.62
C ILE A 28 5.24 8.85 -1.44
N LEU A 29 4.76 8.23 -2.52
CA LEU A 29 3.71 8.83 -3.36
C LEU A 29 2.37 8.95 -2.64
N SER A 30 2.04 7.99 -1.77
CA SER A 30 0.80 8.04 -0.97
C SER A 30 0.88 9.11 0.10
N GLU A 31 2.07 9.32 0.67
CA GLU A 31 2.31 10.36 1.66
C GLU A 31 2.30 11.75 1.03
N LEU A 32 2.90 11.91 -0.15
CA LEU A 32 2.85 13.14 -0.93
C LEU A 32 1.39 13.57 -1.17
N ARG A 33 0.57 12.68 -1.74
CA ARG A 33 -0.87 12.93 -1.96
C ARG A 33 -1.65 13.23 -0.68
N ARG A 34 -1.27 12.64 0.45
CA ARG A 34 -1.91 12.93 1.74
C ARG A 34 -1.54 14.33 2.27
N ARG A 35 -0.34 14.82 1.95
CA ARG A 35 0.20 16.11 2.42
C ARG A 35 -0.11 17.27 1.47
N GLU A 36 -0.58 17.01 0.25
CA GLU A 36 -0.95 18.04 -0.74
C GLU A 36 -1.98 19.05 -0.19
N PHE A 37 -2.89 18.61 0.69
CA PHE A 37 -3.93 19.45 1.26
C PHE A 37 -4.04 19.23 2.77
N TYR A 38 -4.37 20.29 3.51
CA TYR A 38 -4.70 20.15 4.92
C TYR A 38 -6.00 19.35 5.09
N GLU A 39 -5.92 18.26 5.83
CA GLU A 39 -7.09 17.50 6.26
C GLU A 39 -7.37 17.79 7.74
N LYS A 40 -8.61 18.19 8.06
CA LYS A 40 -9.02 18.37 9.46
C LYS A 40 -8.89 17.03 10.21
N PRO A 41 -8.43 17.03 11.48
CA PRO A 41 -8.26 15.78 12.26
C PRO A 41 -9.53 14.91 12.35
N THR A 42 -10.71 15.54 12.33
CA THR A 42 -12.00 14.84 12.33
C THR A 42 -12.27 14.10 11.01
N GLN A 43 -11.93 14.71 9.87
CA GLN A 43 -12.06 14.09 8.55
C GLN A 43 -11.10 12.91 8.40
N GLU A 44 -9.87 13.06 8.88
CA GLU A 44 -8.88 11.97 8.87
C GLU A 44 -9.38 10.75 9.67
N ARG A 45 -9.89 10.98 10.89
CA ARG A 45 -10.47 9.92 11.72
C ARG A 45 -11.66 9.24 11.04
N LYS A 46 -12.54 10.01 10.40
CA LYS A 46 -13.70 9.48 9.65
C LYS A 46 -13.24 8.61 8.48
N ARG A 47 -12.26 9.06 7.69
CA ARG A 47 -11.68 8.33 6.56
C ARG A 47 -11.04 7.02 7.01
N ARG A 48 -10.23 7.04 8.08
CA ARG A 48 -9.57 5.85 8.64
C ARG A 48 -10.60 4.81 9.12
N ARG A 49 -11.66 5.22 9.82
CA ARG A 49 -12.74 4.33 10.28
C ARG A 49 -13.47 3.69 9.10
N ALA A 50 -13.88 4.48 8.10
CA ALA A 50 -14.55 3.96 6.92
C ALA A 50 -13.69 2.94 6.15
N ALA A 51 -12.39 3.19 6.03
CA ALA A 51 -11.45 2.25 5.41
C ALA A 51 -11.31 0.94 6.20
N ALA A 52 -11.28 1.01 7.54
CA ALA A 52 -11.21 -0.18 8.40
C ALA A 52 -12.46 -1.05 8.28
N VAL A 53 -13.66 -0.45 8.31
CA VAL A 53 -14.93 -1.15 8.13
C VAL A 53 -14.99 -1.84 6.76
N LYS A 54 -14.64 -1.13 5.68
CA LYS A 54 -14.59 -1.72 4.33
C LYS A 54 -13.64 -2.91 4.25
N ARG A 55 -12.46 -2.83 4.88
CA ARG A 55 -11.48 -3.94 4.93
C ARG A 55 -12.04 -5.14 5.68
N HIS A 56 -12.72 -4.93 6.81
CA HIS A 56 -13.33 -6.00 7.61
C HIS A 56 -14.42 -6.74 6.82
N ILE A 57 -15.31 -5.98 6.18
CA ILE A 57 -16.38 -6.54 5.33
C ILE A 57 -15.78 -7.38 4.20
N LYS A 58 -14.78 -6.85 3.48
CA LYS A 58 -14.12 -7.58 2.39
C LYS A 58 -13.42 -8.85 2.87
N LYS A 59 -12.78 -8.83 4.06
CA LYS A 59 -12.15 -10.01 4.66
C LYS A 59 -13.19 -11.08 4.96
N SER A 60 -14.28 -10.70 5.63
CA SER A 60 -15.36 -11.63 5.99
C SER A 60 -15.97 -12.29 4.75
N ALA A 61 -16.23 -11.52 3.68
CA ALA A 61 -16.71 -12.06 2.42
C ALA A 61 -15.71 -13.02 1.74
N ARG A 62 -14.41 -12.74 1.84
CA ARG A 62 -13.35 -13.63 1.35
C ARG A 62 -13.30 -14.94 2.14
N ASP A 63 -13.49 -14.88 3.45
CA ASP A 63 -13.48 -16.07 4.31
C ASP A 63 -14.69 -16.97 4.01
N VAL A 64 -15.89 -16.39 3.83
CA VAL A 64 -17.10 -17.11 3.40
C VAL A 64 -16.89 -17.80 2.04
N SER A 65 -16.39 -17.06 1.05
CA SER A 65 -16.13 -17.62 -0.29
C SER A 65 -15.01 -18.67 -0.31
N ARG A 66 -14.04 -18.62 0.62
CA ARG A 66 -13.02 -19.65 0.77
C ARG A 66 -13.61 -20.95 1.30
N VAL A 67 -14.48 -20.86 2.31
CA VAL A 67 -15.18 -22.03 2.88
C VAL A 67 -16.14 -22.64 1.86
N ALA A 68 -16.88 -21.82 1.11
CA ALA A 68 -17.81 -22.30 0.09
C ALA A 68 -17.12 -23.00 -1.11
N ARG A 69 -15.82 -22.77 -1.33
CA ARG A 69 -15.03 -23.41 -2.40
C ARG A 69 -14.30 -24.68 -1.96
N SER A 70 -14.26 -24.96 -0.66
CA SER A 70 -13.62 -26.15 -0.10
C SER A 70 -14.57 -27.33 0.10
N PHE A 71 -15.85 -27.15 -0.22
CA PHE A 71 -16.87 -28.19 -0.28
C PHE A 71 -17.25 -28.48 -1.73
#